data_AF-A0A4Y2N225-F1
#
_entry.id   AF-A0A4Y2N225-F1
#
_cell.length_a   1.000
_cell.length_b   1.000
_cell.length_c   1.000
_cell.angle_alpha   90.00
_cell.angle_beta   90.00
_cell.angle_gamma   90.00
#
_symmetry.space_group_name_H-M   'P 1'
#
loop_
_entity.id
_entity.type
_entity.pdbx_description
1 polymer ?
#
loop_
_entity_poly.entity_id
_entity_poly.type
_entity_poly.pdbx_seq_one_letter_code
_entity_poly.pdbx_strand_id
1 'polypeptide(L)'
;MNSHCSQTTEDQINLPQSITENKCELRKEVKDIIKNFDLVFSKDKNHVGALRVEPQRIVLNSDLPVILRPYRTSPVEEQEIKKQVEKLLQAGLIKESNSPYSSM
;
A
#
# COMPACT_ATOMS: atom_id res chain seq x y z
N MET A 1 47.20 11.02 1.90
CA MET A 1 45.89 11.69 2.11
C MET A 1 44.81 10.64 1.98
N ASN A 2 44.45 10.03 3.11
CA ASN A 2 43.35 9.07 3.19
C ASN A 2 42.09 9.82 3.62
N SER A 3 40.96 9.59 2.94
CA SER A 3 39.62 9.81 3.48
C SER A 3 38.64 8.97 2.64
N HIS A 4 38.39 7.72 3.04
CA HIS A 4 37.27 7.26 3.87
C HIS A 4 35.92 7.28 3.10
N CYS A 5 35.59 6.12 2.51
CA CYS A 5 34.31 5.82 1.89
C CYS A 5 33.37 5.24 2.96
N SER A 6 32.23 5.89 3.18
CA SER A 6 31.26 5.60 4.22
C SER A 6 30.58 4.25 4.01
N GLN A 7 30.56 3.45 5.08
CA GLN A 7 29.87 2.18 5.18
C GLN A 7 28.35 2.42 5.25
N THR A 8 27.57 1.69 4.45
CA THR A 8 26.14 1.47 4.74
C THR A 8 25.96 -0.03 4.95
N THR A 9 25.48 -0.37 6.13
CA THR A 9 25.25 -1.74 6.62
C THR A 9 24.20 -2.43 5.75
N GLU A 10 24.62 -3.34 4.87
CA GLU A 10 23.74 -4.30 4.23
C GLU A 10 23.33 -5.34 5.28
N ASP A 11 22.05 -5.36 5.65
CA ASP A 11 21.45 -6.43 6.43
C ASP A 11 21.78 -7.78 5.77
N GLN A 12 22.52 -8.62 6.49
CA GLN A 12 22.99 -9.90 5.99
C GLN A 12 21.85 -10.90 5.96
N ILE A 13 21.13 -10.95 4.84
CA ILE A 13 20.34 -12.10 4.44
C ILE A 13 21.33 -13.19 4.05
N ASN A 14 21.55 -14.15 4.95
CA ASN A 14 22.49 -15.24 4.75
C ASN A 14 21.93 -16.22 3.70
N LEU A 15 22.43 -16.11 2.48
CA LEU A 15 21.97 -16.84 1.30
C LEU A 15 22.97 -17.98 0.99
N PRO A 16 22.51 -19.23 0.72
CA PRO A 16 23.39 -20.40 0.67
C PRO A 16 24.43 -20.34 -0.46
N GLN A 17 25.57 -21.02 -0.23
CA GLN A 17 26.84 -20.88 -0.95
C GLN A 17 26.79 -21.16 -2.47
N SER A 18 25.73 -21.75 -3.00
CA SER A 18 25.54 -21.92 -4.46
C SER A 18 25.16 -20.62 -5.20
N ILE A 19 24.82 -19.56 -4.48
CA ILE A 19 24.40 -18.26 -5.07
C ILE A 19 25.58 -17.28 -5.18
N THR A 20 26.76 -17.66 -4.67
CA THR A 20 27.89 -16.73 -4.50
C THR A 20 28.64 -16.43 -5.80
N GLU A 21 28.62 -17.30 -6.80
CA GLU A 21 29.47 -17.17 -8.00
C GLU A 21 28.90 -16.24 -9.10
N ASN A 22 27.57 -16.07 -9.19
CA ASN A 22 26.91 -15.22 -10.22
C ASN A 22 26.02 -14.10 -9.65
N LYS A 23 26.31 -13.63 -8.43
CA LYS A 23 25.52 -12.59 -7.71
C LYS A 23 25.22 -11.35 -8.55
N CYS A 24 26.18 -10.89 -9.36
CA CYS A 24 26.03 -9.70 -10.20
C CYS A 24 25.08 -9.91 -11.38
N GLU A 25 25.11 -11.10 -12.01
CA GLU A 25 24.25 -11.43 -13.15
C GLU A 25 22.82 -11.67 -12.69
N LEU A 26 22.64 -12.42 -11.59
CA LEU A 26 21.33 -12.62 -10.97
C LEU A 26 20.69 -11.31 -10.53
N ARG A 27 21.47 -10.38 -9.96
CA ARG A 27 20.98 -9.03 -9.60
C ARG A 27 20.51 -8.23 -10.82
N LYS A 28 21.12 -8.43 -12.00
CA LYS A 28 20.67 -7.78 -13.24
C LYS A 28 19.37 -8.42 -13.74
N GLU A 29 19.33 -9.74 -13.81
CA GLU A 29 18.16 -10.49 -14.28
C GLU A 29 16.92 -10.18 -13.44
N VAL A 30 17.05 -10.15 -12.11
CA VAL A 30 15.95 -9.79 -11.20
C VAL A 30 15.49 -8.35 -11.44
N LYS A 31 16.40 -7.40 -11.63
CA LYS A 31 16.05 -6.01 -11.95
C LYS A 31 15.33 -5.90 -13.29
N ASP A 32 15.77 -6.65 -14.28
CA ASP A 32 15.15 -6.67 -15.60
C ASP A 32 13.74 -7.26 -15.54
N ILE A 33 13.52 -8.33 -14.78
CA ILE A 33 12.19 -8.89 -14.54
C ILE A 33 11.27 -7.87 -13.86
N ILE A 34 11.71 -7.26 -12.76
CA ILE A 34 10.91 -6.26 -12.04
C ILE A 34 10.53 -5.10 -12.97
N LYS A 35 11.47 -4.64 -13.82
CA LYS A 35 11.24 -3.58 -14.79
C LYS A 35 10.28 -4.01 -15.91
N ASN A 36 10.43 -5.22 -16.43
CA ASN A 36 9.57 -5.75 -17.50
C ASN A 36 8.12 -5.96 -17.04
N PHE A 37 7.92 -6.20 -15.74
CA PHE A 37 6.62 -6.38 -15.11
C PHE A 37 6.28 -5.25 -14.12
N ASP A 38 6.68 -4.01 -14.42
CA ASP A 38 6.51 -2.84 -13.54
C ASP A 38 5.05 -2.56 -13.13
N LEU A 39 4.08 -2.99 -13.93
CA LEU A 39 2.65 -2.85 -13.63
C LEU A 39 2.10 -3.94 -12.69
N VAL A 40 2.84 -5.05 -12.49
CA VAL A 40 2.40 -6.17 -11.66
C VAL A 40 2.67 -5.89 -10.17
N PHE A 41 3.71 -5.13 -9.88
CA PHE A 41 4.15 -4.85 -8.51
C PHE A 41 3.59 -3.52 -7.99
N SER A 42 3.16 -3.50 -6.73
CA SER A 42 2.79 -2.24 -6.06
C SER A 42 4.04 -1.41 -5.76
N LYS A 43 4.05 -0.15 -6.20
CA LYS A 43 5.17 0.79 -6.00
C LYS A 43 5.13 1.47 -4.63
N ASP A 44 3.93 1.61 -4.08
CA ASP A 44 3.67 2.14 -2.76
C ASP A 44 2.39 1.52 -2.16
N LYS A 45 2.08 1.87 -0.92
CA LYS A 45 0.94 1.32 -0.16
C LYS A 45 -0.43 1.64 -0.77
N ASN A 46 -0.52 2.68 -1.59
CA ASN A 46 -1.74 3.18 -2.20
C ASN A 46 -1.79 2.86 -3.71
N HIS A 47 -0.76 2.21 -4.27
CA HIS A 47 -0.77 1.67 -5.64
C HIS A 47 -1.65 0.41 -5.71
N VAL A 48 -2.97 0.64 -5.69
CA VAL A 48 -4.00 -0.39 -5.76
C VAL A 48 -4.41 -0.60 -7.21
N GLY A 49 -4.51 -1.85 -7.63
CA GLY A 49 -4.99 -2.20 -8.97
C GLY A 49 -6.48 -1.87 -9.15
N ALA A 50 -6.88 -1.55 -10.38
CA ALA A 50 -8.27 -1.29 -10.73
C ALA A 50 -8.75 -2.29 -11.79
N LEU A 51 -9.94 -2.86 -11.58
CA LEU A 51 -10.61 -3.69 -12.57
C LEU A 51 -11.47 -2.80 -13.49
N ARG A 52 -11.39 -3.05 -14.80
CA ARG A 52 -12.23 -2.36 -15.82
C ARG A 52 -13.52 -3.13 -16.07
N VAL A 53 -14.22 -3.49 -15.01
CA VAL A 53 -15.48 -4.24 -15.03
C VAL A 53 -16.62 -3.38 -14.51
N GLU A 54 -17.86 -3.85 -14.65
CA GLU A 54 -19.01 -3.17 -14.06
C GLU A 54 -18.83 -3.02 -12.53
N PRO A 55 -19.20 -1.88 -11.93
CA PRO A 55 -19.26 -1.74 -10.49
C PRO A 55 -20.04 -2.87 -9.81
N GLN A 56 -19.47 -3.41 -8.74
CA GLN A 56 -20.13 -4.45 -7.95
C GLN A 56 -21.39 -3.90 -7.25
N ARG A 57 -22.55 -4.47 -7.55
CA ARG A 57 -23.80 -4.20 -6.82
C ARG A 57 -23.92 -5.12 -5.61
N ILE A 58 -24.23 -4.54 -4.44
CA ILE A 58 -24.57 -5.27 -3.23
C ILE A 58 -26.10 -5.35 -3.14
N VAL A 59 -26.65 -6.56 -3.03
CA VAL A 59 -28.09 -6.78 -2.82
C VAL A 59 -28.37 -6.86 -1.32
N LEU A 60 -29.29 -6.04 -0.83
CA LEU A 60 -29.64 -5.98 0.59
C LEU A 60 -30.83 -6.90 0.90
N ASN A 61 -30.85 -7.42 2.13
CA ASN A 61 -32.02 -8.16 2.65
C ASN A 61 -33.12 -7.23 3.18
N SER A 62 -32.78 -5.96 3.43
CA SER A 62 -33.68 -4.91 3.92
C SER A 62 -33.11 -3.54 3.55
N ASP A 63 -33.97 -2.61 3.16
CA ASP A 63 -33.61 -1.24 2.80
C ASP A 63 -33.65 -0.28 3.99
N LEU A 64 -33.89 -0.79 5.21
CA LEU A 64 -33.86 0.04 6.42
C LEU A 64 -32.41 0.44 6.74
N PRO A 65 -32.10 1.76 6.81
CA PRO A 65 -30.74 2.20 7.09
C PRO A 65 -30.32 1.97 8.53
N VAL A 66 -29.05 1.61 8.70
CA VAL A 66 -28.39 1.55 10.01
C VAL A 66 -27.55 2.82 10.18
N ILE A 67 -27.81 3.56 11.25
CA ILE A 67 -27.10 4.80 11.58
C ILE A 67 -26.50 4.66 12.98
N LEU A 68 -25.19 4.48 13.05
CA LEU A 68 -24.42 4.46 14.29
C LEU A 68 -23.64 5.76 14.42
N ARG A 69 -23.49 6.23 15.67
CA ARG A 69 -22.64 7.39 15.94
C ARG A 69 -21.17 6.98 15.89
N PRO A 70 -20.27 7.81 15.35
CA PRO A 70 -18.83 7.59 15.47
C PRO A 70 -18.41 7.44 16.92
N TYR A 71 -17.47 6.54 17.18
CA TYR A 71 -16.93 6.36 18.51
C TYR A 71 -16.00 7.52 18.88
N ARG A 72 -15.77 7.68 20.19
CA ARG A 72 -14.83 8.70 20.68
C ARG A 72 -13.40 8.21 20.47
N THR A 73 -12.59 9.02 19.81
CA THR A 73 -11.15 8.82 19.64
C THR A 73 -10.37 9.79 20.51
N SER A 74 -9.17 9.42 20.92
CA SER A 74 -8.22 10.36 21.53
C SER A 74 -7.74 11.40 20.49
N PRO A 75 -7.19 12.54 20.92
CA PRO A 75 -6.67 13.54 19.98
C PRO A 75 -5.57 13.02 19.06
N VAL A 76 -4.73 12.09 19.54
CA VAL A 76 -3.64 11.49 18.75
C VAL A 76 -4.20 10.57 17.66
N GLU A 77 -5.19 9.75 18.01
CA GLU A 77 -5.87 8.88 17.03
C GLU A 77 -6.62 9.70 15.99
N GLU A 78 -7.33 10.75 16.40
CA GLU A 78 -8.07 11.62 15.47
C GLU A 78 -7.13 12.27 14.44
N GLN A 79 -5.93 12.68 14.85
CA GLN A 79 -4.91 13.24 13.95
C GLN A 79 -4.41 12.20 12.93
N GLU A 80 -4.12 10.97 13.38
CA GLU A 80 -3.67 9.92 12.46
C GLU A 80 -4.80 9.46 11.51
N ILE A 81 -6.04 9.38 12.01
CA ILE A 81 -7.22 9.10 11.19
C ILE A 81 -7.36 10.15 10.08
N LYS A 82 -7.33 11.44 10.43
CA LYS A 82 -7.43 12.54 9.44
C LYS A 82 -6.34 12.44 8.37
N LYS A 83 -5.10 12.19 8.80
CA LYS A 83 -3.94 12.03 7.90
C LYS A 83 -4.10 10.84 6.95
N GLN A 84 -4.65 9.72 7.41
CA GLN A 84 -4.90 8.56 6.53
C GLN A 84 -6.07 8.81 5.58
N VAL A 85 -7.16 9.40 6.07
CA VAL A 85 -8.32 9.78 5.25
C VAL A 85 -7.91 10.72 4.12
N GLU A 86 -7.10 11.75 4.40
CA GLU A 86 -6.61 12.68 3.39
C GLU A 86 -5.77 11.99 2.31
N LYS A 87 -4.88 11.08 2.71
CA LYS A 87 -4.09 10.28 1.75
C LYS A 87 -4.96 9.41 0.85
N LEU A 88 -6.01 8.79 1.39
CA LEU A 88 -6.92 7.94 0.63
C LEU A 88 -7.81 8.75 -0.32
N LEU A 89 -8.25 9.94 0.11
CA LEU A 89 -8.98 10.90 -0.72
C LEU A 89 -8.10 11.38 -1.89
N GLN A 90 -6.85 11.77 -1.62
CA GLN A 90 -5.90 12.19 -2.64
C GLN A 90 -5.59 11.06 -3.64
N ALA A 91 -5.51 9.82 -3.16
CA ALA A 91 -5.32 8.64 -4.00
C ALA A 91 -6.59 8.23 -4.79
N GLY A 92 -7.74 8.85 -4.51
CA GLY A 92 -9.01 8.52 -5.17
C GLY A 92 -9.61 7.17 -4.76
N LEU A 93 -9.15 6.60 -3.64
CA LEU A 93 -9.61 5.29 -3.13
C LEU A 93 -10.92 5.39 -2.34
N ILE A 94 -11.19 6.56 -1.76
CA ILE A 94 -12.45 6.89 -1.07
C ILE A 94 -13.01 8.22 -1.58
N LYS A 95 -14.28 8.50 -1.27
CA LYS A 95 -14.95 9.75 -1.62
C LYS A 95 -15.95 10.16 -0.54
N GLU A 96 -16.19 11.45 -0.44
CA GLU A 96 -17.28 11.99 0.38
C GLU A 96 -18.64 11.53 -0.15
N SER A 97 -19.60 11.31 0.76
CA SER A 97 -20.96 10.91 0.40
C SER A 97 -21.98 11.38 1.43
N ASN A 98 -23.21 11.62 0.98
CA ASN A 98 -24.36 11.89 1.84
C ASN A 98 -25.22 10.62 1.92
N SER A 99 -24.77 9.65 2.71
CA SER A 99 -25.42 8.34 2.85
C SER A 99 -26.40 8.33 4.03
N PRO A 100 -27.57 7.67 3.91
CA PRO A 100 -28.41 7.38 5.07
C PRO A 100 -27.85 6.24 5.94
N TYR A 101 -26.77 5.57 5.51
CA TYR A 101 -26.08 4.52 6.27
C TYR A 101 -24.80 5.08 6.92
N SER A 102 -24.57 4.72 8.19
CA SER A 102 -23.34 5.03 8.91
C SER A 102 -23.00 3.89 9.87
N SER A 103 -21.78 3.37 9.75
CA SER A 103 -21.21 2.36 10.64
C SER A 103 -20.16 2.99 11.56
N MET A 104 -19.86 2.29 12.66
CA MET A 104 -18.72 2.63 13.54
C MET A 104 -17.38 2.44 12.85
#